data_AF-A0A4D4L2X1-F1
#
_entry.id   AF-A0A4D4L2X1-F1
#
_cell.length_a   1.000
_cell.length_b   1.000
_cell.length_c   1.000
_cell.angle_alpha   90.00
_cell.angle_beta   90.00
_cell.angle_gamma   90.00
#
_symmetry.space_group_name_H-M   'P 1'
#
loop_
_entity.id
_entity.type
_entity.pdbx_description
1 polymer ?
#
loop_
_entity_poly.entity_id
_entity_poly.type
_entity_poly.pdbx_seq_one_letter_code
_entity_poly.pdbx_strand_id
1 'polypeptide(L)'
;MNHNASLPGPSAPPRRTRGIVLLGLAILGMAGAVFVIRRPLMMSAPRCMAGRWHGCFDTFNGVVLMTLVTLPLAALVVWALARRRRRPVGVTSAWRMSLAEVGMVHGTVPFLWLTLMPGGEVGTAPPRVSLVPLRDLVTMGSLGIVGNLLVFAALGFFAPIRFAALASVPRILALGAGCSVLVETAQYVLRLDRVSSVDDVLVNAVGAVLAGLASRRWWSTTAEAPSDQPRPEPIPAPAPAPAPAPAD
;
A
#
# COMPACT_ATOMS: atom_id res chain seq x y z
N MET A 1 48.28 -38.17 -30.10
CA MET A 1 47.60 -36.86 -30.20
C MET A 1 46.10 -37.10 -30.12
N ASN A 2 45.45 -36.48 -29.13
CA ASN A 2 44.08 -35.93 -29.13
C ASN A 2 43.58 -35.84 -27.69
N HIS A 3 43.80 -34.65 -27.11
CA HIS A 3 43.26 -34.22 -25.83
C HIS A 3 41.76 -33.94 -25.99
N ASN A 4 40.90 -34.70 -25.31
CA ASN A 4 39.52 -34.27 -25.07
C ASN A 4 39.50 -33.45 -23.77
N ALA A 5 39.54 -32.13 -23.95
CA ALA A 5 39.37 -31.15 -22.88
C ALA A 5 37.92 -31.15 -22.40
N SER A 6 37.73 -31.49 -21.13
CA SER A 6 36.48 -31.32 -20.39
C SER A 6 36.13 -29.83 -20.30
N LEU A 7 34.95 -29.42 -20.78
CA LEU A 7 34.42 -28.08 -20.57
C LEU A 7 34.07 -27.86 -19.09
N PRO A 8 34.45 -26.74 -18.45
CA PRO A 8 33.99 -26.41 -17.11
C PRO A 8 32.55 -25.90 -17.16
N GLY A 9 31.66 -26.54 -16.40
CA GLY A 9 30.26 -26.12 -16.24
C GLY A 9 30.13 -24.75 -15.54
N PRO A 10 29.01 -24.04 -15.73
CA PRO A 10 28.80 -22.72 -15.14
C PRO A 10 28.82 -22.78 -13.62
N SER A 11 29.75 -22.04 -13.02
CA SER A 11 29.91 -21.86 -11.59
C SER A 11 28.68 -21.18 -10.99
N ALA A 12 27.92 -21.93 -10.18
CA ALA A 12 26.85 -21.36 -9.35
C ALA A 12 27.44 -20.27 -8.43
N PRO A 13 26.85 -19.06 -8.36
CA PRO A 13 27.39 -18.00 -7.52
C PRO A 13 27.39 -18.45 -6.05
N PRO A 14 28.50 -18.24 -5.31
CA PRO A 14 28.63 -18.77 -3.96
C PRO A 14 27.65 -18.04 -3.02
N ARG A 15 27.00 -18.81 -2.14
CA ARG A 15 26.10 -18.33 -1.07
C ARG A 15 26.65 -17.11 -0.29
N ARG A 16 27.98 -16.96 -0.26
CA ARG A 16 28.72 -15.83 0.33
C ARG A 16 28.43 -14.49 -0.34
N THR A 17 28.35 -14.42 -1.66
CA THR A 17 28.02 -13.18 -2.40
C THR A 17 26.60 -12.72 -2.10
N ARG A 18 25.65 -13.67 -2.05
CA ARG A 18 24.27 -13.41 -1.66
C ARG A 18 24.17 -12.91 -0.22
N GLY A 19 24.95 -13.49 0.70
CA GLY A 19 25.05 -13.03 2.09
C GLY A 19 25.59 -11.60 2.23
N ILE A 20 26.64 -11.25 1.47
CA ILE A 20 27.22 -9.89 1.47
C ILE A 20 26.24 -8.87 0.90
N VAL A 21 25.54 -9.21 -0.19
CA VAL A 21 24.52 -8.32 -0.79
C VAL A 21 23.36 -8.09 0.19
N LEU A 22 22.86 -9.14 0.84
CA LEU A 22 21.78 -9.01 1.84
C LEU A 22 22.22 -8.19 3.05
N LEU A 23 23.44 -8.40 3.53
CA LEU A 23 24.01 -7.62 4.64
C LEU A 23 24.20 -6.15 4.23
N GLY A 24 24.70 -5.89 3.02
CA GLY A 24 24.85 -4.54 2.47
C GLY A 24 23.50 -3.83 2.36
N LEU A 25 22.48 -4.49 1.83
CA LEU A 25 21.11 -3.96 1.76
C LEU A 25 20.51 -3.70 3.15
N ALA A 26 20.77 -4.57 4.12
CA ALA A 26 20.30 -4.40 5.50
C ALA A 26 20.97 -3.20 6.20
N ILE A 27 22.29 -3.03 6.00
CA ILE A 27 23.04 -1.88 6.52
C ILE A 27 22.55 -0.59 5.86
N LEU A 28 22.37 -0.58 4.53
CA LEU A 28 21.85 0.57 3.81
C LEU A 28 20.44 0.93 4.27
N GLY A 29 19.58 -0.08 4.47
CA GLY A 29 18.21 0.10 4.97
C GLY A 29 18.18 0.65 6.39
N MET A 30 19.02 0.13 7.30
CA MET A 30 19.15 0.67 8.66
C MET A 30 19.71 2.10 8.66
N ALA A 31 20.75 2.37 7.87
CA ALA A 31 21.33 3.71 7.76
C ALA A 31 20.31 4.71 7.19
N GLY A 32 19.54 4.31 6.19
CA GLY A 32 18.43 5.09 5.65
C GLY A 32 17.33 5.35 6.68
N ALA A 33 16.92 4.32 7.43
CA ALA A 33 15.93 4.47 8.50
C ALA A 33 16.43 5.42 9.60
N VAL A 34 17.68 5.27 10.05
CA VAL A 34 18.30 6.16 11.04
C VAL A 34 18.39 7.59 10.50
N PHE A 35 18.76 7.77 9.23
CA PHE A 35 18.81 9.09 8.61
C PHE A 35 17.43 9.76 8.58
N VAL A 36 16.39 9.02 8.19
CA VAL A 36 15.00 9.50 8.16
C VAL A 36 14.48 9.80 9.56
N ILE A 37 14.86 9.02 10.58
CA ILE A 37 14.41 9.19 11.97
C ILE A 37 15.17 10.32 12.70
N ARG A 38 16.46 10.49 12.40
CA ARG A 38 17.35 11.43 13.11
C ARG A 38 16.89 12.88 12.97
N ARG A 39 16.50 13.30 11.77
CA ARG A 39 16.15 14.70 11.49
C ARG A 39 14.82 15.13 12.16
N PRO A 40 13.73 14.34 12.10
CA PRO A 40 12.52 14.55 12.89
C PRO A 40 12.76 14.57 14.39
N LEU A 41 13.55 13.64 14.92
CA LEU A 41 13.86 13.60 16.35
C LEU A 41 14.61 14.84 16.81
N MET A 42 15.62 15.30 16.07
CA MET A 42 16.41 16.47 16.48
C MET A 42 15.66 17.80 16.34
N MET A 43 14.76 17.92 15.35
CA MET A 43 14.07 19.17 15.06
C MET A 43 12.70 19.28 15.74
N SER A 44 11.90 18.21 15.72
CA SER A 44 10.50 18.27 16.15
C SER A 44 10.31 17.76 17.58
N ALA A 45 11.02 16.73 18.02
CA ALA A 45 10.78 16.14 19.35
C ALA A 45 10.99 17.13 20.52
N PRO A 46 12.05 17.97 20.57
CA PRO A 46 12.21 18.96 21.63
C PRO A 46 11.08 20.00 21.65
N ARG A 47 10.52 20.34 20.47
CA ARG A 47 9.40 21.29 20.36
C ARG A 47 8.11 20.66 20.88
N CYS A 48 7.85 19.40 20.53
CA CYS A 48 6.68 18.67 21.01
C CYS A 48 6.72 18.46 22.52
N MET A 49 7.87 18.06 23.07
CA MET A 49 8.03 17.87 24.52
C MET A 49 7.95 19.18 25.30
N ALA A 50 8.30 20.31 24.68
CA ALA A 50 8.14 21.65 25.25
C ALA A 50 6.71 22.21 25.12
N GLY A 51 5.71 21.41 24.72
CA GLY A 51 4.31 21.82 24.57
C GLY A 51 4.01 22.68 23.34
N ARG A 52 4.98 22.87 22.43
CA ARG A 52 4.78 23.64 21.19
C ARG A 52 4.23 22.74 20.08
N TRP A 53 2.96 22.41 20.20
CA TRP A 53 2.27 21.44 19.33
C TRP A 53 2.13 21.85 17.86
N HIS A 54 2.14 23.15 17.54
CA HIS A 54 2.03 23.63 16.16
C HIS A 54 3.11 22.98 15.29
N GLY A 55 4.40 23.14 15.66
CA GLY A 55 5.54 22.54 14.96
C GLY A 55 5.57 21.01 14.84
N CYS A 56 4.69 20.31 15.56
CA CYS A 56 4.57 18.85 15.53
C CYS A 56 3.55 18.36 14.51
N PHE A 57 2.57 19.21 14.16
CA PHE A 57 1.43 18.86 13.33
C PHE A 57 1.38 19.65 12.02
N ASP A 58 2.13 20.74 11.91
CA ASP A 58 2.19 21.62 10.73
C ASP A 58 3.53 21.56 9.98
N THR A 59 4.47 20.70 10.39
CA THR A 59 5.75 20.51 9.71
C THR A 59 5.92 19.11 9.17
N PHE A 60 6.65 19.00 8.06
CA PHE A 60 7.06 17.71 7.49
C PHE A 60 7.73 16.80 8.54
N ASN A 61 8.70 17.33 9.29
CA ASN A 61 9.41 16.59 10.32
C ASN A 61 8.49 16.19 11.49
N GLY A 62 7.52 17.04 11.84
CA GLY A 62 6.52 16.75 12.86
C GLY A 62 5.62 15.57 12.46
N VAL A 63 5.09 15.59 11.24
CA VAL A 63 4.24 14.51 10.72
C VAL A 63 5.01 13.19 10.63
N VAL A 64 6.26 13.21 10.16
CA VAL A 64 7.12 12.01 10.16
C VAL A 64 7.33 11.49 11.58
N LEU A 65 7.64 12.37 12.54
CA LEU A 65 7.79 11.99 13.94
C LEU A 65 6.50 11.34 14.49
N MET A 66 5.33 11.95 14.26
CA MET A 66 4.05 11.42 14.73
C MET A 66 3.71 10.07 14.09
N THR A 67 4.04 9.90 12.82
CA THR A 67 3.89 8.62 12.12
C THR A 67 4.75 7.53 12.76
N LEU A 68 5.99 7.85 13.11
CA LEU A 68 6.90 6.93 13.80
C LEU A 68 6.41 6.58 15.21
N VAL A 69 5.98 7.59 15.98
CA VAL A 69 5.47 7.41 17.35
C VAL A 69 4.18 6.57 17.37
N THR A 70 3.39 6.59 16.30
CA THR A 70 2.16 5.80 16.21
C THR A 70 2.37 4.37 15.71
N LEU A 71 3.56 3.98 15.25
CA LEU A 71 3.86 2.59 14.82
C LEU A 71 3.61 1.54 15.92
N PRO A 72 4.04 1.72 17.19
CA PRO A 72 3.76 0.76 18.24
C PRO A 72 2.26 0.61 18.49
N LEU A 73 1.51 1.72 18.45
CA LEU A 73 0.06 1.70 18.57
C LEU A 73 -0.59 0.94 17.41
N ALA A 74 -0.15 1.17 16.18
CA ALA A 74 -0.60 0.44 15.01
C ALA A 74 -0.36 -1.08 15.16
N ALA A 75 0.83 -1.48 15.64
CA ALA A 75 1.15 -2.89 15.90
C ALA A 75 0.24 -3.52 16.97
N LEU A 76 -0.05 -2.78 18.05
CA LEU A 76 -0.99 -3.21 19.10
C LEU A 76 -2.41 -3.38 18.55
N VAL A 77 -2.87 -2.47 17.69
CA VAL A 77 -4.18 -2.56 17.04
C VAL A 77 -4.24 -3.78 16.12
N VAL A 78 -3.22 -4.01 15.28
CA VAL A 78 -3.14 -5.22 14.44
C VAL A 78 -3.24 -6.47 15.31
N TRP A 79 -2.47 -6.53 16.40
CA TRP A 79 -2.48 -7.69 17.30
C TRP A 79 -3.84 -7.88 17.98
N ALA A 80 -4.48 -6.82 18.47
CA ALA A 80 -5.78 -6.88 19.10
C ALA A 80 -6.86 -7.36 18.11
N LEU A 81 -6.90 -6.80 16.90
CA LEU A 81 -7.82 -7.22 15.83
C LEU A 81 -7.57 -8.67 15.41
N ALA A 82 -6.29 -9.06 15.24
CA ALA A 82 -5.93 -10.42 14.90
C ALA A 82 -6.40 -11.39 15.99
N ARG A 83 -6.15 -11.09 17.28
CA ARG A 83 -6.61 -11.94 18.39
C ARG A 83 -8.13 -12.10 18.43
N ARG A 84 -8.88 -11.03 18.18
CA ARG A 84 -10.35 -11.07 18.12
C ARG A 84 -10.87 -11.91 16.94
N ARG A 85 -10.19 -11.88 15.79
CA ARG A 85 -10.62 -12.56 14.54
C ARG A 85 -10.09 -13.98 14.37
N ARG A 86 -9.15 -14.41 15.23
CA ARG A 86 -8.52 -15.74 15.15
C ARG A 86 -9.51 -16.91 15.18
N ARG A 87 -10.57 -16.82 16.00
CA ARG A 87 -11.56 -17.90 16.14
C ARG A 87 -12.41 -18.11 14.87
N PRO A 88 -13.06 -17.10 14.29
CA PRO A 88 -13.95 -17.30 13.14
C PRO A 88 -13.24 -17.52 11.79
N VAL A 89 -12.02 -17.00 11.58
CA VAL A 89 -11.38 -16.97 10.24
C VAL A 89 -10.01 -17.67 10.20
N GLY A 90 -9.56 -18.23 11.33
CA GLY A 90 -8.24 -18.81 11.47
C GLY A 90 -7.11 -17.79 11.64
N VAL A 91 -5.96 -18.24 12.14
CA VAL A 91 -4.85 -17.37 12.56
C VAL A 91 -4.27 -16.57 11.40
N THR A 92 -3.93 -17.23 10.29
CA THR A 92 -3.27 -16.60 9.15
C THR A 92 -4.14 -15.53 8.49
N SER A 93 -5.43 -15.83 8.26
CA SER A 93 -6.37 -14.88 7.66
C SER A 93 -6.64 -13.69 8.58
N ALA A 94 -6.82 -13.94 9.90
CA ALA A 94 -7.03 -12.90 10.89
C ALA A 94 -5.89 -11.88 10.91
N TRP A 95 -4.64 -12.34 10.90
CA TRP A 95 -3.46 -11.46 10.83
C TRP A 95 -3.38 -10.71 9.50
N ARG A 96 -3.57 -11.40 8.38
CA ARG A 96 -3.52 -10.78 7.04
C ARG A 96 -4.54 -9.66 6.89
N MET A 97 -5.80 -9.89 7.29
CA MET A 97 -6.85 -8.87 7.24
C MET A 97 -6.56 -7.69 8.16
N SER A 98 -6.12 -7.98 9.39
CA SER A 98 -5.82 -6.93 10.39
C SER A 98 -4.64 -6.07 9.95
N LEU A 99 -3.60 -6.69 9.40
CA LEU A 99 -2.44 -5.98 8.84
C LEU A 99 -2.85 -5.13 7.62
N ALA A 100 -3.71 -5.66 6.75
CA ALA A 100 -4.18 -4.91 5.60
C ALA A 100 -5.00 -3.68 5.99
N GLU A 101 -5.93 -3.80 6.93
CA GLU A 101 -6.73 -2.67 7.41
C GLU A 101 -5.86 -1.58 8.05
N VAL A 102 -5.03 -1.96 9.01
CA VAL A 102 -4.21 -0.99 9.75
C VAL A 102 -3.10 -0.42 8.86
N GLY A 103 -2.44 -1.26 8.05
CA GLY A 103 -1.39 -0.84 7.13
C GLY A 103 -1.90 0.13 6.06
N MET A 104 -3.12 -0.06 5.57
CA MET A 104 -3.77 0.87 4.65
C MET A 104 -3.95 2.25 5.27
N VAL A 105 -4.47 2.31 6.50
CA VAL A 105 -4.73 3.57 7.20
C VAL A 105 -3.41 4.23 7.61
N HIS A 106 -2.58 3.52 8.37
CA HIS A 106 -1.33 4.04 8.92
C HIS A 106 -0.33 4.40 7.83
N GLY A 107 -0.33 3.68 6.70
CA GLY A 107 0.54 3.99 5.56
C GLY A 107 0.04 5.09 4.63
N THR A 108 -1.25 5.45 4.65
CA THR A 108 -1.83 6.45 3.72
C THR A 108 -2.07 7.79 4.40
N VAL A 109 -2.61 7.78 5.64
CA VAL A 109 -2.99 9.00 6.38
C VAL A 109 -1.85 10.00 6.55
N PRO A 110 -0.60 9.59 6.87
CA PRO A 110 0.51 10.54 6.97
C PRO A 110 0.80 11.28 5.67
N PHE A 111 0.71 10.60 4.52
CA PHE A 111 0.93 11.25 3.23
C PHE A 111 -0.20 12.20 2.88
N LEU A 112 -1.45 11.80 3.13
CA LEU A 112 -2.60 12.70 2.97
C LEU A 112 -2.48 13.94 3.83
N TRP A 113 -2.00 13.79 5.07
CA TRP A 113 -1.69 14.91 5.94
C TRP A 113 -0.61 15.80 5.31
N LEU A 114 0.52 15.24 4.87
CA LEU A 114 1.57 16.00 4.20
C LEU A 114 1.09 16.76 2.97
N THR A 115 0.25 16.15 2.13
CA THR A 115 -0.28 16.77 0.91
C THR A 115 -1.35 17.83 1.18
N LEU A 116 -2.12 17.67 2.26
CA LEU A 116 -3.17 18.62 2.67
C LEU A 116 -2.66 19.68 3.64
N MET A 117 -1.37 19.67 4.01
CA MET A 117 -0.79 20.77 4.76
C MET A 117 -0.74 22.03 3.90
N PRO A 118 -1.20 23.17 4.44
CA PRO A 118 -1.18 24.44 3.73
C PRO A 118 0.26 24.87 3.35
N GLY A 119 0.41 25.51 2.18
CA GLY A 119 1.65 26.15 1.76
C GLY A 119 2.00 27.38 2.61
N GLY A 120 3.19 27.95 2.36
CA GLY A 120 3.68 29.12 3.11
C GLY A 120 2.93 30.42 2.81
N GLU A 121 2.19 30.50 1.70
CA GLU A 121 1.53 31.72 1.22
C GLU A 121 0.01 31.53 1.05
N VAL A 122 -0.63 30.84 2.00
CA VAL A 122 -2.07 30.57 1.96
C VAL A 122 -2.86 31.89 1.98
N GLY A 123 -3.67 32.08 0.93
CA GLY A 123 -4.60 33.22 0.82
C GLY A 123 -4.05 34.48 0.15
N THR A 124 -2.78 34.52 -0.25
CA THR A 124 -2.18 35.69 -0.92
C THR A 124 -2.21 35.59 -2.45
N ALA A 125 -2.24 34.36 -3.01
CA ALA A 125 -2.29 34.10 -4.44
C ALA A 125 -3.60 33.41 -4.87
N PRO A 126 -4.08 33.64 -6.11
CA PRO A 126 -5.21 32.90 -6.66
C PRO A 126 -4.87 31.39 -6.77
N PRO A 127 -5.87 30.49 -6.62
CA PRO A 127 -5.67 29.05 -6.79
C PRO A 127 -5.03 28.74 -8.15
N ARG A 128 -3.91 27.99 -8.14
CA ARG A 128 -3.19 27.61 -9.35
C ARG A 128 -3.63 26.22 -9.79
N VAL A 129 -3.95 26.07 -11.08
CA VAL A 129 -4.31 24.78 -11.69
C VAL A 129 -3.42 24.50 -12.89
N SER A 130 -2.94 23.26 -12.99
CA SER A 130 -2.16 22.76 -14.13
C SER A 130 -2.90 21.58 -14.75
N LEU A 131 -3.62 21.86 -15.83
CA LEU A 131 -4.40 20.85 -16.57
C LEU A 131 -3.62 20.26 -17.75
N VAL A 132 -2.42 20.77 -18.03
CA VAL A 132 -1.58 20.30 -19.13
C VAL A 132 -0.79 19.10 -18.62
N PRO A 133 -1.06 17.88 -19.14
CA PRO A 133 -0.31 16.71 -18.72
C PRO A 133 1.18 16.86 -19.02
N LEU A 134 2.01 16.25 -18.19
CA LEU A 134 3.47 16.18 -18.24
C LEU A 134 4.22 17.49 -17.99
N ARG A 135 3.51 18.63 -17.86
CA ARG A 135 4.15 19.93 -17.65
C ARG A 135 4.78 20.03 -16.28
N ASP A 136 4.04 19.64 -15.25
CA ASP A 136 4.50 19.74 -13.87
C ASP A 136 5.49 18.60 -13.60
N LEU A 137 5.24 17.42 -14.19
CA LEU A 137 6.12 16.25 -14.08
C LEU A 137 7.55 16.52 -14.55
N VAL A 138 7.73 17.25 -15.66
CA VAL A 138 9.08 17.58 -16.20
C VAL A 138 9.84 18.52 -15.27
N THR A 139 9.13 19.39 -14.54
CA THR A 139 9.72 20.29 -13.54
C THR A 139 9.79 19.67 -12.14
N MET A 140 9.20 18.48 -11.96
CA MET A 140 9.09 17.82 -10.66
C MET A 140 10.44 17.25 -10.26
N GLY A 141 10.98 17.74 -9.14
CA GLY A 141 12.18 17.16 -8.54
C GLY A 141 11.95 15.70 -8.13
N SER A 142 13.03 14.92 -8.06
CA SER A 142 12.98 13.49 -7.70
C SER A 142 12.24 13.20 -6.39
N LEU A 143 12.40 14.06 -5.39
CA LEU A 143 11.67 13.96 -4.12
C LEU A 143 10.17 14.18 -4.28
N GLY A 144 9.73 15.04 -5.21
CA GLY A 144 8.32 15.26 -5.52
C GLY A 144 7.70 14.02 -6.17
N ILE A 145 8.39 13.44 -7.16
CA ILE A 145 7.95 12.21 -7.83
C ILE A 145 7.82 11.07 -6.81
N VAL A 146 8.84 10.86 -5.98
CA VAL A 146 8.82 9.83 -4.94
C VAL A 146 7.72 10.10 -3.92
N GLY A 147 7.54 11.36 -3.49
CA GLY A 147 6.48 11.75 -2.56
C GLY A 147 5.09 11.39 -3.08
N ASN A 148 4.78 11.78 -4.32
CA ASN A 148 3.52 11.49 -4.97
C ASN A 148 3.29 9.98 -5.18
N LEU A 149 4.31 9.23 -5.65
CA LEU A 149 4.20 7.77 -5.78
C LEU A 149 3.83 7.09 -4.45
N LEU A 150 4.22 7.66 -3.32
CA LEU A 150 3.96 7.09 -2.01
C LEU A 150 2.57 7.43 -1.45
N VAL A 151 1.90 8.49 -1.93
CA VAL A 151 0.62 8.98 -1.36
C VAL A 151 -0.42 7.88 -1.23
N PHE A 152 -0.67 7.13 -2.31
CA PHE A 152 -1.60 6.01 -2.31
C PHE A 152 -0.92 4.65 -2.43
N ALA A 153 0.40 4.55 -2.21
CA ALA A 153 1.11 3.27 -2.26
C ALA A 153 0.56 2.28 -1.22
N ALA A 154 0.39 2.72 0.03
CA ALA A 154 -0.17 1.85 1.07
C ALA A 154 -1.62 1.44 0.77
N LEU A 155 -2.44 2.37 0.27
CA LEU A 155 -3.79 2.09 -0.20
C LEU A 155 -3.78 1.02 -1.29
N GLY A 156 -2.99 1.19 -2.35
CA GLY A 156 -2.86 0.25 -3.45
C GLY A 156 -2.29 -1.11 -3.03
N PHE A 157 -1.37 -1.16 -2.07
CA PHE A 157 -0.79 -2.39 -1.55
C PHE A 157 -1.82 -3.22 -0.76
N PHE A 158 -2.51 -2.59 0.19
CA PHE A 158 -3.32 -3.31 1.17
C PHE A 158 -4.80 -3.45 0.78
N ALA A 159 -5.37 -2.54 -0.02
CA ALA A 159 -6.76 -2.60 -0.45
C ALA A 159 -7.14 -3.91 -1.17
N PRO A 160 -6.38 -4.42 -2.17
CA PRO A 160 -6.73 -5.67 -2.84
C PRO A 160 -6.56 -6.90 -1.93
N ILE A 161 -5.71 -6.83 -0.90
CA ILE A 161 -5.58 -7.89 0.11
C ILE A 161 -6.82 -7.96 1.00
N ARG A 162 -7.41 -6.80 1.32
CA ARG A 162 -8.57 -6.70 2.21
C ARG A 162 -9.90 -6.89 1.49
N PHE A 163 -10.02 -6.38 0.28
CA PHE A 163 -11.26 -6.35 -0.49
C PHE A 163 -11.04 -7.04 -1.84
N ALA A 164 -11.58 -8.26 -1.99
CA ALA A 164 -11.50 -9.00 -3.24
C ALA A 164 -12.11 -8.22 -4.42
N ALA A 165 -13.09 -7.36 -4.17
CA ALA A 165 -13.65 -6.44 -5.15
C ALA A 165 -12.60 -5.49 -5.75
N LEU A 166 -11.49 -5.20 -5.06
CA LEU A 166 -10.42 -4.33 -5.55
C LEU A 166 -9.22 -5.11 -6.11
N ALA A 167 -9.26 -6.45 -6.12
CA ALA A 167 -8.16 -7.32 -6.51
C ALA A 167 -7.94 -7.40 -8.04
N SER A 168 -7.82 -6.25 -8.70
CA SER A 168 -7.45 -6.15 -10.12
C SER A 168 -6.77 -4.81 -10.41
N VAL A 169 -5.81 -4.80 -11.34
CA VAL A 169 -5.04 -3.60 -11.70
C VAL A 169 -5.94 -2.42 -12.11
N PRO A 170 -6.97 -2.59 -12.97
CA PRO A 170 -7.83 -1.47 -13.34
C PRO A 170 -8.61 -0.89 -12.17
N ARG A 171 -9.03 -1.71 -11.21
CA ARG A 171 -9.76 -1.24 -10.02
C ARG A 171 -8.85 -0.53 -9.02
N ILE A 172 -7.60 -0.98 -8.89
CA ILE A 172 -6.58 -0.28 -8.09
C ILE A 172 -6.25 1.07 -8.73
N LEU A 173 -6.10 1.11 -10.06
CA LEU A 173 -5.90 2.35 -10.81
C LEU A 173 -7.06 3.32 -10.61
N ALA A 174 -8.30 2.85 -10.77
CA ALA A 174 -9.50 3.66 -10.58
C ALA A 174 -9.62 4.18 -9.13
N LEU A 175 -9.29 3.36 -8.13
CA LEU A 175 -9.23 3.78 -6.73
C LEU A 175 -8.19 4.88 -6.52
N GLY A 176 -6.95 4.67 -6.97
CA GLY A 176 -5.86 5.64 -6.84
C GLY A 176 -6.17 6.96 -7.54
N ALA A 177 -6.68 6.90 -8.78
CA ALA A 177 -7.06 8.08 -9.54
C ALA A 177 -8.24 8.82 -8.87
N GLY A 178 -9.29 8.10 -8.46
CA GLY A 178 -10.45 8.70 -7.78
C GLY A 178 -10.06 9.36 -6.46
N CYS A 179 -9.26 8.69 -5.63
CA CYS A 179 -8.75 9.29 -4.39
C CYS A 179 -7.85 10.49 -4.67
N SER A 180 -7.02 10.46 -5.71
CA SER A 180 -6.17 11.61 -6.05
C SER A 180 -6.98 12.79 -6.53
N VAL A 181 -8.01 12.59 -7.36
CA VAL A 181 -8.92 13.66 -7.78
C VAL A 181 -9.60 14.30 -6.57
N LEU A 182 -9.97 13.52 -5.55
CA LEU A 182 -10.53 14.07 -4.31
C LEU A 182 -9.51 14.92 -3.54
N VAL A 183 -8.25 14.50 -3.47
CA VAL A 183 -7.17 15.28 -2.83
C VAL A 183 -6.91 16.58 -3.57
N GLU A 184 -6.77 16.53 -4.89
CA GLU A 184 -6.61 17.69 -5.75
C GLU A 184 -7.78 18.67 -5.60
N THR A 185 -9.01 18.15 -5.61
CA THR A 185 -10.22 18.94 -5.40
C THR A 185 -10.22 19.60 -4.02
N ALA A 186 -9.82 18.87 -2.98
CA ALA A 186 -9.69 19.42 -1.63
C ALA A 186 -8.62 20.52 -1.58
N GLN A 187 -7.45 20.32 -2.20
CA GLN A 187 -6.40 21.34 -2.26
C GLN A 187 -6.86 22.61 -2.98
N TYR A 188 -7.60 22.46 -4.08
CA TYR A 188 -8.19 23.57 -4.82
C TYR A 188 -9.24 24.33 -4.01
N VAL A 189 -10.23 23.62 -3.44
CA VAL A 189 -11.34 24.23 -2.69
C VAL A 189 -10.85 24.87 -1.38
N LEU A 190 -9.92 24.22 -0.68
CA LEU A 190 -9.36 24.71 0.59
C LEU A 190 -8.26 25.76 0.38
N ARG A 191 -7.91 26.08 -0.87
CA ARG A 191 -6.90 27.09 -1.24
C ARG A 191 -5.58 26.91 -0.51
N LEU A 192 -5.08 25.68 -0.47
CA LEU A 192 -3.89 25.31 0.29
C LEU A 192 -2.56 25.84 -0.29
N ASP A 193 -2.61 26.82 -1.21
CA ASP A 193 -1.45 27.36 -1.94
C ASP A 193 -0.63 26.27 -2.69
N ARG A 194 -1.31 25.17 -3.04
CA ARG A 194 -0.79 24.09 -3.89
C ARG A 194 -1.29 24.27 -5.32
N VAL A 195 -0.46 23.90 -6.29
CA VAL A 195 -0.89 23.81 -7.69
C VAL A 195 -1.68 22.52 -7.81
N SER A 196 -2.95 22.61 -8.17
CA SER A 196 -3.72 21.39 -8.44
C SER A 196 -3.38 20.87 -9.83
N SER A 197 -2.90 19.63 -9.92
CA SER A 197 -2.24 19.11 -11.12
C SER A 197 -2.76 17.76 -11.58
N VAL A 198 -2.95 17.62 -12.89
CA VAL A 198 -3.22 16.32 -13.53
C VAL A 198 -2.03 15.37 -13.34
N ASP A 199 -0.81 15.89 -13.27
CA ASP A 199 0.40 15.08 -13.11
C ASP A 199 0.47 14.43 -11.72
N ASP A 200 0.01 15.13 -10.67
CA ASP A 200 -0.06 14.56 -9.32
C ASP A 200 -1.07 13.40 -9.27
N VAL A 201 -2.24 13.54 -9.91
CA VAL A 201 -3.18 12.42 -10.12
C VAL A 201 -2.53 11.26 -10.86
N LEU A 202 -1.80 11.61 -11.93
CA LEU A 202 -0.88 10.77 -12.69
C LEU A 202 -0.08 9.82 -11.81
N VAL A 203 0.84 10.46 -11.10
CA VAL A 203 1.89 9.83 -10.31
C VAL A 203 1.29 9.09 -9.11
N ASN A 204 0.31 9.67 -8.42
CA ASN A 204 -0.35 9.04 -7.28
C ASN A 204 -1.06 7.74 -7.68
N ALA A 205 -1.76 7.73 -8.83
CA ALA A 205 -2.44 6.55 -9.35
C ALA A 205 -1.45 5.45 -9.79
N VAL A 206 -0.35 5.84 -10.45
CA VAL A 206 0.75 4.92 -10.78
C VAL A 206 1.36 4.30 -9.52
N GLY A 207 1.58 5.11 -8.49
CA GLY A 207 2.09 4.66 -7.19
C GLY A 207 1.20 3.58 -6.54
N ALA A 208 -0.12 3.79 -6.56
CA ALA A 208 -1.09 2.81 -6.09
C ALA A 208 -1.01 1.49 -6.87
N VAL A 209 -0.91 1.55 -8.21
CA VAL A 209 -0.81 0.36 -9.07
C VAL A 209 0.49 -0.40 -8.81
N LEU A 210 1.64 0.29 -8.76
CA LEU A 210 2.94 -0.34 -8.50
C LEU A 210 2.94 -1.07 -7.15
N ALA A 211 2.38 -0.44 -6.12
CA ALA A 211 2.28 -1.05 -4.80
C ALA A 211 1.30 -2.24 -4.78
N GLY A 212 0.17 -2.14 -5.49
CA GLY A 212 -0.78 -3.25 -5.64
C GLY A 212 -0.21 -4.44 -6.42
N LEU A 213 0.64 -4.19 -7.42
CA LEU A 213 1.39 -5.23 -8.12
C LEU A 213 2.43 -5.89 -7.20
N ALA A 214 3.11 -5.10 -6.37
CA ALA A 214 4.02 -5.63 -5.36
C ALA A 214 3.29 -6.56 -4.37
N SER A 215 2.01 -6.30 -4.09
CA SER A 215 1.19 -7.16 -3.23
C SER A 215 0.44 -8.30 -3.94
N ARG A 216 0.66 -8.50 -5.24
CA ARG A 216 -0.12 -9.43 -6.09
C ARG A 216 -0.29 -10.84 -5.52
N ARG A 217 0.81 -11.45 -5.07
CA ARG A 217 0.80 -12.82 -4.52
C ARG A 217 -0.16 -13.02 -3.34
N TRP A 218 -0.45 -11.97 -2.57
CA TRP A 218 -1.30 -12.07 -1.37
C TRP A 218 -2.78 -11.90 -1.67
N TRP A 219 -3.15 -11.29 -2.79
CA TRP A 219 -4.55 -11.16 -3.21
C TRP A 219 -4.96 -12.11 -4.34
N SER A 220 -4.03 -12.59 -5.16
CA SER A 220 -4.28 -13.68 -6.14
C SER A 220 -4.78 -14.96 -5.46
N THR A 221 -4.17 -15.35 -4.35
CA THR A 221 -4.54 -16.55 -3.59
C THR A 221 -5.91 -16.47 -2.92
N THR A 222 -6.49 -15.27 -2.79
CA THR A 222 -7.82 -15.07 -2.21
C THR A 222 -8.91 -15.08 -3.28
N ALA A 223 -8.57 -14.80 -4.54
CA ALA A 223 -9.52 -14.84 -5.64
C ALA A 223 -9.85 -16.28 -6.09
N GLU A 224 -8.95 -17.24 -5.85
CA GLU A 224 -9.09 -18.65 -6.27
C GLU A 224 -10.01 -19.51 -5.38
N ALA A 225 -10.49 -19.00 -4.23
CA ALA A 225 -11.39 -19.73 -3.34
C ALA A 225 -12.62 -18.86 -3.03
N PRO A 226 -13.88 -19.25 -3.34
CA PRO A 226 -14.44 -20.60 -3.50
C PRO A 226 -15.32 -20.79 -4.76
N SER A 227 -14.83 -21.48 -5.79
CA SER A 227 -15.66 -22.04 -6.87
C SER A 227 -15.55 -23.57 -6.99
N ASP A 228 -14.71 -24.20 -6.17
CA ASP A 228 -14.38 -25.62 -6.23
C ASP A 228 -15.12 -26.48 -5.18
N GLN A 229 -16.28 -26.02 -4.71
CA GLN A 229 -17.21 -26.95 -4.05
C GLN A 229 -17.89 -27.79 -5.13
N PRO A 230 -17.72 -29.12 -5.15
CA PRO A 230 -18.45 -29.97 -6.09
C PRO A 230 -19.95 -29.70 -5.89
N ARG A 231 -20.62 -29.31 -6.97
CA ARG A 231 -22.08 -29.22 -7.01
C ARG A 231 -22.62 -30.57 -6.49
N PRO A 232 -23.48 -30.60 -5.46
CA PRO A 232 -24.07 -31.86 -5.00
C PRO A 232 -24.70 -32.56 -6.20
N GLU A 233 -24.30 -33.81 -6.46
CA GLU A 233 -24.95 -34.60 -7.51
C GLU A 233 -26.45 -34.66 -7.22
N PRO A 234 -27.31 -34.47 -8.23
CA PRO A 234 -28.74 -34.68 -8.07
C PRO A 234 -28.98 -36.12 -7.61
N ILE A 235 -29.59 -36.28 -6.44
CA ILE A 235 -30.04 -37.59 -5.95
C ILE A 235 -30.98 -38.18 -7.01
N PRO A 236 -30.72 -39.39 -7.55
CA PRO A 236 -31.61 -40.03 -8.50
C PRO A 236 -33.00 -40.20 -7.88
N ALA A 237 -34.03 -39.76 -8.60
CA ALA A 237 -35.41 -39.93 -8.16
C ALA A 237 -35.72 -41.43 -7.94
N PRO A 238 -36.46 -41.80 -6.88
CA PRO A 238 -36.85 -43.18 -6.65
C PRO A 238 -37.68 -43.70 -7.84
N ALA A 239 -37.35 -44.92 -8.28
CA ALA A 239 -38.03 -45.56 -9.40
C ALA A 239 -39.55 -45.68 -9.16
N PRO A 240 -40.39 -45.46 -10.19
CA PRO A 240 -41.83 -45.61 -10.06
C PRO A 240 -42.21 -47.05 -9.69
N ALA A 241 -43.13 -47.19 -8.74
CA ALA A 241 -43.63 -48.48 -8.29
C ALA A 241 -44.28 -49.28 -9.44
N PRO A 242 -44.12 -50.62 -9.47
CA PRO A 242 -44.71 -51.46 -10.51
C PRO A 242 -46.24 -51.40 -10.48
N ALA A 243 -46.84 -51.38 -11.66
CA ALA A 243 -48.29 -51.30 -11.84
C ALA A 243 -49.01 -52.51 -11.22
N PRO A 244 -50.22 -52.31 -10.65
CA PRO A 244 -51.02 -53.40 -10.11
C PRO A 244 -51.46 -54.35 -11.23
N ALA A 245 -51.41 -55.65 -10.94
CA ALA A 245 -51.82 -56.71 -11.84
C ALA A 245 -53.31 -56.59 -12.21
N PRO A 246 -53.71 -56.97 -13.43
CA PRO A 246 -55.11 -56.93 -13.84
C PRO A 246 -55.93 -57.92 -13.01
N ALA A 247 -57.09 -57.45 -12.53
CA ALA A 247 -58.11 -58.30 -11.93
C ALA A 247 -58.91 -58.99 -13.03
N ASP A 248 -59.15 -60.29 -12.86
CA ASP A 248 -59.99 -61.15 -13.70
C ASP A 248 -61.46 -60.69 -13.79
#